data_AF-A0A3N5Z3Y4-F1
#
_entry.id   AF-A0A3N5Z3Y4-F1
#
_cell.length_a   1.000
_cell.length_b   1.000
_cell.length_c   1.000
_cell.angle_alpha   90.00
_cell.angle_beta   90.00
_cell.angle_gamma   90.00
#
_symmetry.space_group_name_H-M   'P 1'
#
loop_
_entity.id
_entity.type
_entity.pdbx_description
1 polymer ?
#
loop_
_entity_poly.entity_id
_entity_poly.type
_entity_poly.pdbx_seq_one_letter_code
_entity_poly.pdbx_strand_id
1 'polypeptide(L)'
;MRFTARQAGLLGGEAGIQLQTPTAAGLPSGIVLEERTFYENILPLLYLVQEVTYTRVSGLSPQQGLCLVFRWQADGEACKLLGQDRNVSDANIALLKSTDRGVSWSTLSAQSLLFSVYGTVTTAGTPQIQNRYYLKAVGIRLKTGTDDQATVQTGVRILNRPEVTQ
;
A
#
# COMPACT_ATOMS: atom_id res chain seq x y z
N MET A 1 -4.45 -4.46 -4.61
CA MET A 1 -3.74 -3.35 -5.30
C MET A 1 -4.77 -2.35 -5.77
N ARG A 2 -4.47 -1.05 -5.72
CA ARG A 2 -5.31 0.01 -6.29
C ARG A 2 -4.55 0.85 -7.31
N PHE A 3 -5.22 1.24 -8.39
CA PHE A 3 -4.77 2.21 -9.39
C PHE A 3 -6.01 2.92 -9.96
N THR A 4 -5.84 4.03 -10.68
CA THR A 4 -6.98 4.76 -11.25
C THR A 4 -7.03 4.58 -12.77
N ALA A 5 -8.19 4.16 -13.29
CA ALA A 5 -8.40 3.91 -14.72
C ALA A 5 -9.82 4.25 -15.17
N ARG A 6 -9.99 4.35 -16.48
CA ARG A 6 -11.29 4.52 -17.18
C ARG A 6 -11.30 3.80 -18.52
N GLN A 7 -12.49 3.62 -19.07
CA GLN A 7 -12.72 3.15 -20.43
C GLN A 7 -12.03 4.06 -21.46
N ALA A 8 -11.40 3.45 -22.46
CA ALA A 8 -10.62 4.13 -23.49
C ALA A 8 -11.40 4.31 -24.79
N GLY A 9 -11.94 3.21 -25.34
CA GLY A 9 -12.68 3.12 -26.60
C GLY A 9 -14.15 2.70 -26.40
N LEU A 10 -14.72 2.02 -27.40
CA LEU A 10 -16.16 1.74 -27.51
C LEU A 10 -16.60 0.40 -26.92
N LEU A 11 -15.85 -0.13 -25.95
CA LEU A 11 -15.95 -1.49 -25.35
C LEU A 11 -15.21 -2.55 -26.18
N GLY A 12 -14.48 -3.43 -25.48
CA GLY A 12 -13.99 -4.70 -26.02
C GLY A 12 -12.54 -5.03 -25.71
N GLY A 13 -11.66 -4.06 -25.47
CA GLY A 13 -10.23 -4.35 -25.25
C GLY A 13 -9.92 -5.11 -23.97
N GLU A 14 -8.87 -5.94 -24.01
CA GLU A 14 -8.39 -6.71 -22.86
C GLU A 14 -6.96 -6.28 -22.45
N ALA A 15 -6.74 -6.12 -21.14
CA ALA A 15 -5.42 -5.90 -20.56
C ALA A 15 -5.07 -6.96 -19.51
N GLY A 16 -3.84 -7.47 -19.57
CA GLY A 16 -3.22 -8.24 -18.49
C GLY A 16 -2.55 -7.29 -17.51
N ILE A 17 -2.96 -7.35 -16.24
CA ILE A 17 -2.33 -6.63 -15.14
C ILE A 17 -1.44 -7.59 -14.37
N GLN A 18 -0.15 -7.52 -14.65
CA GLN A 18 0.88 -8.39 -14.10
C GLN A 18 1.55 -7.72 -12.92
N LEU A 19 1.74 -8.49 -11.84
CA LEU A 19 2.72 -8.17 -10.80
C LEU A 19 4.01 -8.93 -11.11
N GLN A 20 5.13 -8.21 -11.25
CA GLN A 20 6.44 -8.79 -11.58
C GLN A 20 7.49 -8.40 -10.53
N THR A 21 8.57 -9.19 -10.43
CA THR A 21 9.78 -8.75 -9.72
C THR A 21 10.58 -7.76 -10.59
N PRO A 22 11.24 -6.77 -9.97
CA PRO A 22 12.17 -5.89 -10.66
C PRO A 22 13.50 -6.58 -10.95
N THR A 23 14.16 -6.14 -12.00
CA THR A 23 15.60 -6.33 -12.23
C THR A 23 16.43 -5.47 -11.25
N ALA A 24 17.75 -5.66 -11.22
CA ALA A 24 18.67 -4.80 -10.46
C ALA A 24 18.60 -3.31 -10.86
N ALA A 25 18.09 -3.00 -12.06
CA ALA A 25 17.87 -1.64 -12.55
C ALA A 25 16.45 -1.08 -12.24
N GLY A 26 15.63 -1.79 -11.47
CA GLY A 26 14.25 -1.39 -11.15
C GLY A 26 13.24 -1.59 -12.29
N LEU A 27 13.66 -2.12 -13.44
CA LEU A 27 12.79 -2.40 -14.58
C LEU A 27 12.06 -3.75 -14.42
N PRO A 28 10.88 -3.96 -15.03
CA PRO A 28 10.18 -5.25 -15.00
C PRO A 28 11.04 -6.38 -15.58
N SER A 29 11.18 -7.48 -14.83
CA SER A 29 12.07 -8.60 -15.21
C SER A 29 11.46 -9.61 -16.19
N GLY A 30 10.16 -9.54 -16.45
CA GLY A 30 9.40 -10.59 -17.14
C GLY A 30 9.02 -11.78 -16.25
N ILE A 31 9.53 -11.88 -15.02
CA ILE A 31 9.12 -12.90 -14.05
C ILE A 31 7.80 -12.47 -13.41
N VAL A 32 6.70 -13.01 -13.92
CA VAL A 32 5.33 -12.75 -13.45
C VAL A 32 5.06 -13.57 -12.18
N LEU A 33 4.70 -12.88 -11.10
CA LEU A 33 4.26 -13.48 -9.84
C LEU A 33 2.79 -13.92 -9.93
N GLU A 34 1.92 -13.05 -10.46
CA GLU A 34 0.53 -13.34 -10.78
C GLU A 34 0.02 -12.32 -11.82
N GLU A 35 -0.90 -12.74 -12.67
CA GLU A 35 -1.56 -11.91 -13.70
C GLU A 35 -3.07 -11.95 -13.52
N ARG A 36 -3.72 -10.82 -13.80
CA ARG A 36 -5.19 -10.69 -13.84
C ARG A 36 -5.60 -10.09 -15.18
N THR A 37 -6.52 -10.75 -15.88
CA THR A 37 -7.21 -10.14 -17.02
C THR A 37 -8.14 -9.03 -16.53
N PHE A 38 -8.14 -7.93 -17.26
CA PHE A 38 -8.82 -6.69 -16.94
C PHE A 38 -9.49 -6.18 -18.22
N TYR A 39 -10.81 -6.28 -18.25
CA TYR A 39 -11.61 -5.99 -19.43
C TYR A 39 -11.97 -4.50 -19.49
N GLU A 40 -12.00 -3.93 -20.69
CA GLU A 40 -12.45 -2.54 -20.86
C GLU A 40 -13.93 -2.37 -20.48
N ASN A 41 -14.77 -3.38 -20.75
CA ASN A 41 -16.23 -3.27 -20.58
C ASN A 41 -16.71 -3.18 -19.12
N ILE A 42 -15.86 -3.48 -18.14
CA ILE A 42 -16.13 -3.26 -16.71
C ILE A 42 -15.62 -1.90 -16.21
N LEU A 43 -14.90 -1.14 -17.04
CA LEU A 43 -14.40 0.17 -16.66
C LEU A 43 -15.47 1.26 -16.78
N PRO A 44 -15.52 2.20 -15.82
CA PRO A 44 -16.34 3.40 -15.94
C PRO A 44 -15.78 4.35 -17.01
N LEU A 45 -16.67 5.17 -17.58
CA LEU A 45 -16.31 6.25 -18.51
C LEU A 45 -15.44 7.35 -17.86
N LEU A 46 -15.57 7.53 -16.55
CA LEU A 46 -14.80 8.47 -15.73
C LEU A 46 -13.64 7.75 -15.03
N TYR A 47 -12.57 8.48 -14.70
CA TYR A 47 -11.47 7.95 -13.89
C TYR A 47 -11.95 7.61 -12.48
N LEU A 48 -11.99 6.31 -12.15
CA LEU A 48 -12.26 5.81 -10.80
C LEU A 48 -11.16 4.85 -10.35
N VAL A 49 -10.99 4.75 -9.03
CA VAL A 49 -10.06 3.80 -8.41
C VAL A 49 -10.56 2.37 -8.65
N GLN A 50 -9.70 1.56 -9.25
CA GLN A 50 -9.91 0.15 -9.54
C GLN A 50 -9.11 -0.66 -8.53
N GLU A 51 -9.69 -1.75 -8.02
CA GLU A 51 -9.02 -2.66 -7.10
C GLU A 51 -8.81 -4.03 -7.75
N VAL A 52 -7.58 -4.53 -7.70
CA VAL A 52 -7.19 -5.84 -8.22
C VAL A 52 -6.55 -6.65 -7.11
N THR A 53 -7.07 -7.86 -6.90
CA THR A 53 -6.67 -8.77 -5.83
C THR A 53 -5.85 -9.94 -6.37
N TYR A 54 -4.62 -10.04 -5.88
CA TYR A 54 -3.70 -11.14 -6.13
C TYR A 54 -3.79 -12.11 -4.96
N THR A 55 -4.01 -13.39 -5.24
CA THR A 55 -4.31 -14.41 -4.21
C THR A 55 -3.26 -15.53 -4.14
N ARG A 56 -2.35 -15.58 -5.11
CA ARG A 56 -1.23 -16.54 -5.17
C ARG A 56 0.10 -15.89 -4.79
N VAL A 57 0.18 -14.56 -4.85
CA VAL A 57 1.34 -13.79 -4.38
C VAL A 57 1.44 -13.83 -2.86
N SER A 58 2.52 -14.42 -2.35
CA SER A 58 2.84 -14.51 -0.91
C SER A 58 4.36 -14.62 -0.70
N GLY A 59 4.83 -14.54 0.55
CA GLY A 59 6.25 -14.71 0.89
C GLY A 59 7.18 -13.57 0.44
N LEU A 60 6.64 -12.44 0.00
CA LEU A 60 7.41 -11.26 -0.41
C LEU A 60 7.95 -10.49 0.81
N SER A 61 9.20 -10.02 0.73
CA SER A 61 9.73 -9.09 1.73
C SER A 61 9.09 -7.70 1.57
N PRO A 62 8.73 -6.99 2.65
CA PRO A 62 8.27 -5.60 2.57
C PRO A 62 9.29 -4.63 1.96
N GLN A 63 10.56 -5.02 1.90
CA GLN A 63 11.66 -4.25 1.27
C GLN A 63 11.90 -4.65 -0.19
N GLN A 64 11.25 -5.69 -0.68
CA GLN A 64 11.37 -6.14 -2.07
C GLN A 64 10.55 -5.21 -2.98
N GLY A 65 11.23 -4.56 -3.93
CA GLY A 65 10.55 -3.79 -4.97
C GLY A 65 9.63 -4.67 -5.82
N LEU A 66 8.61 -4.07 -6.42
CA LEU A 66 7.65 -4.72 -7.30
C LEU A 66 7.38 -3.85 -8.52
N CYS A 67 7.24 -4.49 -9.68
CA CYS A 67 6.81 -3.85 -10.91
C CYS A 67 5.34 -4.17 -11.19
N LEU A 68 4.55 -3.13 -11.40
CA LEU A 68 3.19 -3.23 -11.93
C LEU A 68 3.24 -3.02 -13.44
N VAL A 69 2.85 -4.03 -14.21
CA VAL A 69 2.86 -4.00 -15.68
C VAL A 69 1.44 -4.14 -16.21
N PHE A 70 1.03 -3.18 -17.04
CA PHE A 70 -0.19 -3.25 -17.85
C PHE A 70 0.20 -3.66 -19.26
N ARG A 71 -0.33 -4.79 -19.73
CA ARG A 71 -0.05 -5.35 -21.05
C ARG A 71 -1.35 -5.47 -21.84
N TRP A 72 -1.42 -4.87 -23.02
CA TRP A 72 -2.52 -5.15 -23.96
C TRP A 72 -2.49 -6.65 -24.35
N GLN A 73 -3.64 -7.31 -24.28
CA GLN A 73 -3.81 -8.73 -24.59
C GLN A 73 -4.56 -8.96 -25.91
N ALA A 74 -5.73 -8.31 -26.09
CA ALA A 74 -6.61 -8.54 -27.23
C ALA A 74 -7.50 -7.32 -27.57
N ASP A 75 -8.13 -7.41 -28.74
CA ASP A 75 -9.20 -6.53 -29.25
C ASP A 75 -8.82 -5.04 -29.37
N GLY A 76 -9.63 -4.14 -28.82
CA GLY A 76 -9.52 -2.69 -29.00
C GLY A 76 -8.54 -1.98 -28.06
N GLU A 77 -8.75 -0.68 -27.83
CA GLU A 77 -8.12 0.01 -26.69
C GLU A 77 -8.57 -0.69 -25.39
N ALA A 78 -7.64 -1.02 -24.49
CA ALA A 78 -7.98 -1.81 -23.30
C ALA A 78 -8.32 -0.96 -22.06
N CYS A 79 -7.60 0.13 -21.83
CA CYS A 79 -7.91 1.09 -20.76
C CYS A 79 -7.13 2.41 -20.93
N LYS A 80 -7.62 3.47 -20.30
CA LYS A 80 -6.85 4.71 -20.05
C LYS A 80 -6.53 4.76 -18.56
N LEU A 81 -5.24 4.74 -18.24
CA LEU A 81 -4.73 4.87 -16.87
C LEU A 81 -4.58 6.36 -16.52
N LEU A 82 -4.84 6.73 -15.27
CA LEU A 82 -4.57 8.08 -14.79
C LEU A 82 -3.09 8.19 -14.36
N GLY A 83 -2.26 8.73 -15.24
CA GLY A 83 -0.93 9.22 -14.90
C GLY A 83 -0.97 10.67 -14.43
N GLN A 84 0.00 11.06 -13.61
CA GLN A 84 0.34 12.46 -13.38
C GLN A 84 1.32 12.91 -14.46
N ASP A 85 1.06 14.04 -15.12
CA ASP A 85 1.75 14.51 -16.33
C ASP A 85 2.55 15.81 -16.14
N ARG A 86 2.42 16.48 -14.98
CA ARG A 86 3.18 17.67 -14.58
C ARG A 86 3.48 17.68 -13.08
N ASN A 87 4.61 18.29 -12.72
CA ASN A 87 5.05 18.58 -11.34
C ASN A 87 5.02 17.36 -10.39
N VAL A 88 5.54 16.21 -10.82
CA VAL A 88 5.78 15.07 -9.93
C VAL A 88 7.00 15.39 -9.05
N SER A 89 6.81 15.53 -7.74
CA SER A 89 7.86 15.85 -6.76
C SER A 89 8.38 14.60 -6.04
N ASP A 90 8.74 13.57 -6.83
CA ASP A 90 9.06 12.18 -6.44
C ASP A 90 7.88 11.36 -5.83
N ALA A 91 7.80 10.03 -6.01
CA ALA A 91 8.67 9.08 -6.71
C ALA A 91 7.81 8.16 -7.64
N ASN A 92 8.36 7.42 -8.62
CA ASN A 92 9.77 7.19 -8.94
C ASN A 92 10.08 7.44 -10.43
N ILE A 93 9.73 8.65 -10.87
CA ILE A 93 10.29 9.42 -12.01
C ILE A 93 10.25 8.89 -13.45
N ALA A 94 9.71 7.70 -13.75
CA ALA A 94 9.27 7.38 -15.11
C ALA A 94 8.15 6.32 -15.18
N LEU A 95 7.05 6.65 -15.84
CA LEU A 95 6.16 5.63 -16.42
C LEU A 95 6.92 4.90 -17.53
N LEU A 96 7.17 3.61 -17.34
CA LEU A 96 7.89 2.79 -18.30
C LEU A 96 6.96 2.31 -19.43
N LYS A 97 7.43 2.41 -20.67
CA LYS A 97 6.74 1.91 -21.87
C LYS A 97 7.65 0.96 -22.65
N SER A 98 7.13 -0.22 -22.97
CA SER A 98 7.69 -1.12 -23.97
C SER A 98 6.83 -1.09 -25.24
N THR A 99 7.45 -1.27 -26.40
CA THR A 99 6.77 -1.50 -27.69
C THR A 99 7.10 -2.86 -28.30
N ASP A 100 7.88 -3.69 -27.59
CA ASP A 100 8.48 -4.94 -28.05
C ASP A 100 8.15 -6.12 -27.11
N ARG A 101 6.95 -6.09 -26.51
CA ARG A 101 6.42 -7.13 -25.60
C ARG A 101 7.22 -7.29 -24.28
N GLY A 102 7.88 -6.23 -23.84
CA GLY A 102 8.62 -6.17 -22.57
C GLY A 102 10.10 -6.53 -22.67
N VAL A 103 10.64 -6.67 -23.90
CA VAL A 103 12.06 -6.95 -24.13
C VAL A 103 12.93 -5.72 -23.80
N SER A 104 12.46 -4.52 -24.14
CA SER A 104 13.08 -3.25 -23.74
C SER A 104 12.05 -2.28 -23.16
N TRP A 105 12.54 -1.38 -22.31
CA TRP A 105 11.72 -0.39 -21.61
C TRP A 105 12.29 1.00 -21.83
N SER A 106 11.41 1.93 -22.20
CA SER A 106 11.70 3.36 -22.37
C SER A 106 10.99 4.17 -21.30
N THR A 107 11.59 5.27 -20.86
CA THR A 107 11.02 6.18 -19.86
C THR A 107 10.12 7.23 -20.51
N LEU A 108 8.87 7.36 -20.06
CA LEU A 108 8.02 8.49 -20.41
C LEU A 108 8.31 9.66 -19.46
N SER A 109 9.11 10.62 -19.93
CA SER A 109 9.54 11.78 -19.15
C SER A 109 8.35 12.61 -18.64
N ALA A 110 8.49 13.15 -17.43
CA ALA A 110 7.47 13.89 -16.69
C ALA A 110 6.14 13.15 -16.43
N GLN A 111 6.06 11.84 -16.71
CA GLN A 111 4.87 11.02 -16.44
C GLN A 111 5.14 10.00 -15.33
N SER A 112 4.16 9.79 -14.46
CA SER A 112 4.19 8.76 -13.41
C SER A 112 2.80 8.17 -13.19
N LEU A 113 2.73 6.84 -13.03
CA LEU A 113 1.48 6.16 -12.67
C LEU A 113 1.37 6.03 -11.16
N LEU A 114 0.29 6.56 -10.58
CA LEU A 114 0.00 6.45 -9.16
C LEU A 114 -0.75 5.14 -8.88
N PHE A 115 -0.18 4.28 -8.03
CA PHE A 115 -0.80 3.05 -7.57
C PHE A 115 -0.45 2.76 -6.11
N SER A 116 -1.18 1.85 -5.47
CA SER A 116 -0.94 1.43 -4.09
C SER A 116 -1.05 -0.08 -3.95
N VAL A 117 -0.06 -0.68 -3.31
CA VAL A 117 -0.05 -2.11 -2.98
C VAL A 117 -0.42 -2.26 -1.50
N TYR A 118 -1.34 -3.17 -1.21
CA TYR A 118 -1.80 -3.49 0.14
C TYR A 118 -1.64 -5.00 0.34
N GLY A 119 -1.28 -5.41 1.55
CA GLY A 119 -1.09 -6.81 1.92
C GLY A 119 -0.78 -6.93 3.41
N THR A 120 -0.70 -8.17 3.89
CA THR A 120 -0.37 -8.47 5.29
C THR A 120 1.12 -8.80 5.41
N VAL A 121 1.81 -8.15 6.35
CA VAL A 121 3.22 -8.46 6.65
C VAL A 121 3.28 -9.48 7.78
N THR A 122 3.93 -10.62 7.54
CA THR A 122 4.26 -11.60 8.59
C THR A 122 5.70 -11.39 9.06
N THR A 123 5.89 -10.78 10.23
CA THR A 123 7.20 -10.71 10.87
C THR A 123 7.57 -12.07 11.48
N ALA A 124 8.70 -12.64 11.07
CA ALA A 124 9.19 -13.89 11.66
C ALA A 124 9.62 -13.68 13.12
N GLY A 125 9.21 -14.60 14.01
CA GLY A 125 9.53 -14.58 15.43
C GLY A 125 8.40 -15.13 16.29
N THR A 126 8.70 -15.45 17.55
CA THR A 126 7.67 -15.77 18.55
C THR A 126 6.76 -14.54 18.73
N PRO A 127 5.42 -14.70 18.74
CA PRO A 127 4.51 -13.58 19.00
C PRO A 127 4.85 -12.86 20.30
N GLN A 128 5.38 -11.63 20.17
CA GLN A 128 5.71 -10.77 21.30
C GLN A 128 4.40 -10.19 21.85
N ILE A 129 3.90 -10.74 22.95
CA ILE A 129 2.76 -10.17 23.68
C ILE A 129 3.25 -8.88 24.37
N GLN A 130 3.13 -7.73 23.70
CA GLN A 130 3.29 -6.43 24.34
C GLN A 130 2.07 -6.13 25.22
N ASN A 131 2.14 -6.54 26.48
CA ASN A 131 1.24 -6.03 27.52
C ASN A 131 1.55 -4.55 27.76
N ARG A 132 0.72 -3.66 27.20
CA ARG A 132 0.81 -2.22 27.47
C ARG A 132 -0.09 -1.84 28.64
N TYR A 133 0.52 -1.50 29.76
CA TYR A 133 -0.20 -0.97 30.92
C TYR A 133 -0.26 0.54 30.84
N TYR A 134 -1.48 1.09 30.80
CA TYR A 134 -1.72 2.53 30.80
C TYR A 134 -2.18 2.99 32.18
N LEU A 135 -1.42 3.90 32.80
CA LEU A 135 -1.79 4.46 34.10
C LEU A 135 -2.95 5.45 33.92
N LYS A 136 -4.17 5.03 34.27
CA LYS A 136 -5.41 5.82 34.07
C LYS A 136 -5.65 6.88 35.14
N ALA A 137 -5.21 6.62 36.37
CA ALA A 137 -5.36 7.52 37.51
C ALA A 137 -4.25 7.27 38.53
N VAL A 138 -3.92 8.30 39.31
CA VAL A 138 -3.04 8.20 40.49
C VAL A 138 -3.89 8.46 41.73
N GLY A 139 -3.89 7.52 42.67
CA GLY A 139 -4.41 7.75 44.02
C GLY A 139 -3.32 8.38 44.88
N ILE A 140 -3.65 9.47 45.57
CA ILE A 140 -2.76 10.19 46.49
C ILE A 140 -3.37 10.10 47.88
N ARG A 141 -2.60 9.59 48.85
CA ARG A 141 -2.97 9.56 50.27
C ARG A 141 -1.94 10.35 51.07
N LEU A 142 -2.38 11.40 51.74
CA LEU A 142 -1.55 12.23 52.63
C LEU A 142 -1.95 11.94 54.08
N LYS A 143 -0.99 11.52 54.91
CA LYS A 143 -1.17 11.43 56.36
C LYS A 143 -0.90 12.80 56.98
N THR A 144 -1.85 13.32 57.76
CA THR A 144 -1.81 14.70 58.30
C THR A 144 -1.41 14.78 59.77
N GLY A 145 -1.14 13.64 60.42
CA GLY A 145 -0.70 13.56 61.81
C GLY A 145 -0.04 12.22 62.15
N THR A 146 0.09 11.90 63.43
CA THR A 146 0.65 10.63 63.91
C THR A 146 -0.36 9.48 63.88
N ASP A 147 -1.65 9.77 64.01
CA ASP A 147 -2.75 8.80 63.90
C ASP A 147 -2.88 8.24 62.46
N ASP A 148 -2.93 6.91 62.32
CA ASP A 148 -3.10 6.20 61.05
C ASP A 148 -4.46 6.44 60.36
N GLN A 149 -5.46 6.91 61.11
CA GLN A 149 -6.76 7.32 60.56
C GLN A 149 -6.77 8.77 60.06
N ALA A 150 -5.81 9.61 60.48
CA ALA A 150 -5.68 10.99 60.03
C ALA A 150 -5.08 11.07 58.61
N THR A 151 -5.87 10.66 57.60
CA THR A 151 -5.43 10.66 56.20
C THR A 151 -6.45 11.30 55.26
N VAL A 152 -5.96 12.18 54.39
CA VAL A 152 -6.71 12.72 53.25
C VAL A 152 -6.40 11.88 52.01
N GLN A 153 -7.42 11.41 51.31
CA GLN A 153 -7.28 10.68 50.06
C GLN A 153 -7.91 11.44 48.90
N THR A 154 -7.19 11.56 47.79
CA THR A 154 -7.66 12.18 46.54
C THR A 154 -7.16 11.39 45.34
N GLY A 155 -7.67 11.69 44.14
CA GLY A 155 -7.28 11.03 42.91
C GLY A 155 -7.22 11.99 41.73
N VAL A 156 -6.17 11.86 40.92
CA VAL A 156 -5.98 12.69 39.71
C VAL A 156 -6.10 11.79 38.47
N ARG A 157 -6.94 12.21 37.52
CA ARG A 157 -6.99 11.60 36.17
C ARG A 157 -5.78 12.06 35.38
N ILE A 158 -5.05 11.15 34.76
CA ILE A 158 -3.94 11.54 33.89
C ILE A 158 -4.50 11.94 32.53
N LEU A 159 -4.18 13.16 32.07
CA LEU A 159 -4.58 13.67 30.75
C LEU A 159 -3.75 13.06 29.61
N ASN A 160 -2.52 12.67 29.93
CA ASN A 160 -1.61 11.94 29.05
C ASN A 160 -1.83 10.42 29.17
N ARG A 161 -1.25 9.64 28.24
CA ARG A 161 -1.24 8.16 28.29
C ARG A 161 0.16 7.62 28.60
N PRO A 162 0.71 7.81 29.82
CA PRO A 162 1.97 7.20 30.18
C PRO A 162 1.82 5.66 30.18
N GLU A 163 2.70 5.01 29.43
CA GLU A 163 2.89 3.55 29.46
C GLU A 163 3.80 3.21 30.66
N VAL A 164 3.43 2.18 31.42
CA VAL A 164 4.22 1.70 32.57
C VAL A 164 4.57 0.23 32.38
N THR A 165 5.75 -0.17 32.86
CA THR A 165 6.15 -1.57 32.97
C THR A 165 5.57 -2.16 34.26
N GLN A 166 5.15 -3.43 34.22
CA GLN A 166 4.78 -4.22 35.38
C GLN A 166 6.00 -4.92 35.98
#